data_AF-A0A9D3RR13-F1
#
_entry.id   AF-A0A9D3RR13-F1
#
_cell.length_a   1.000
_cell.length_b   1.000
_cell.length_c   1.000
_cell.angle_alpha   90.00
_cell.angle_beta   90.00
_cell.angle_gamma   90.00
#
_symmetry.space_group_name_H-M   'P 1'
#
loop_
_entity.id
_entity.type
_entity.pdbx_description
1 polymer ?
#
loop_
_entity_poly.entity_id
_entity_poly.type
_entity_poly.pdbx_seq_one_letter_code
_entity_poly.pdbx_strand_id
1 'polypeptide(L)'
;MAEASGNPLQSGYIRDVSGDKLKKAEEARDAAVQILTDALEKGLYGDPVSFHYTCSKPIDSYKFFCIPTQAFLRDLLHTMQKVDFKEDQNPGKKYIVAYVYTNAFTVYLCEKFWGAPDHLCFDSKPGTLIHEVSHLLGTEDFMYVPMEVELYEDHGTLMGRSQSIWCEDDERHYREDVTQINANSLEYEFEMVLNHKGGYMEGRYTCCGETKEHSVCKSQSTGHEVEMVFNHKGHYMSSRYACCGETEKDSFCSG
;
A
#
# COMPACT_ATOMS: atom_id res chain seq x y z
N MET A 1 -11.68 3.03 17.58
CA MET A 1 -12.56 1.96 18.12
C MET A 1 -14.00 2.23 17.70
N ALA A 2 -14.49 1.46 16.74
CA ALA A 2 -15.90 1.17 16.55
C ALA A 2 -15.96 -0.22 15.92
N GLU A 3 -16.20 -1.24 16.75
CA GLU A 3 -16.45 -2.60 16.27
C GLU A 3 -17.81 -2.63 15.58
N ALA A 4 -17.82 -2.84 14.27
CA ALA A 4 -19.04 -3.13 13.52
C ALA A 4 -19.42 -4.61 13.73
N SER A 5 -19.90 -4.96 14.92
CA SER A 5 -20.48 -6.27 15.22
C SER A 5 -21.93 -6.34 14.70
N GLY A 6 -22.10 -6.33 13.37
CA GLY A 6 -23.38 -6.51 12.70
C GLY A 6 -23.23 -7.49 11.56
N ASN A 7 -24.01 -8.57 11.57
CA ASN A 7 -24.01 -9.59 10.53
C ASN A 7 -24.24 -8.93 9.14
N PRO A 8 -23.25 -8.94 8.22
CA PRO A 8 -23.20 -8.02 7.07
C PRO A 8 -24.18 -8.34 5.94
N LEU A 9 -24.90 -9.47 6.02
CA LEU A 9 -25.67 -10.03 4.90
C LEU A 9 -27.17 -9.70 4.89
N GLN A 10 -27.67 -8.84 5.79
CA GLN A 10 -29.10 -8.48 5.86
C GLN A 10 -29.37 -6.96 5.87
N SER A 11 -28.51 -6.18 5.21
CA SER A 11 -28.80 -4.78 4.92
C SER A 11 -29.66 -4.70 3.65
N GLY A 12 -30.92 -4.24 3.76
CA GLY A 12 -31.79 -3.97 2.60
C GLY A 12 -31.27 -2.90 1.62
N TYR A 13 -30.09 -2.35 1.89
CA TYR A 13 -29.39 -1.36 1.07
C TYR A 13 -28.35 -1.96 0.13
N ILE A 14 -27.95 -3.23 0.32
CA ILE A 14 -26.96 -3.90 -0.52
C ILE A 14 -27.66 -4.53 -1.73
N ARG A 15 -27.17 -4.25 -2.94
CA ARG A 15 -27.74 -4.74 -4.21
C ARG A 15 -26.64 -5.16 -5.16
N ASP A 16 -26.99 -6.02 -6.12
CA ASP A 16 -26.10 -6.34 -7.23
C ASP A 16 -25.96 -5.11 -8.14
N VAL A 17 -24.71 -4.82 -8.54
CA VAL A 17 -24.45 -3.75 -9.51
C VAL A 17 -24.90 -4.22 -10.89
N SER A 18 -25.61 -3.38 -11.64
CA SER A 18 -26.09 -3.72 -12.98
C SER A 18 -26.08 -2.51 -13.93
N GLY A 19 -26.22 -2.78 -15.23
CA GLY A 19 -26.30 -1.74 -16.26
C GLY A 19 -25.06 -0.84 -16.32
N ASP A 20 -25.28 0.46 -16.46
CA ASP A 20 -24.20 1.45 -16.58
C ASP A 20 -23.27 1.50 -15.38
N LYS A 21 -23.79 1.22 -14.16
CA LYS A 21 -22.95 1.17 -12.96
C LYS A 21 -21.99 -0.01 -12.98
N LEU A 22 -22.45 -1.17 -13.47
CA LEU A 22 -21.59 -2.35 -13.58
C LEU A 22 -20.47 -2.08 -14.59
N LYS A 23 -20.83 -1.54 -15.76
CA LYS A 23 -19.86 -1.14 -16.78
C LYS A 23 -18.80 -0.19 -16.22
N LYS A 24 -19.19 0.84 -15.47
CA LYS A 24 -18.25 1.79 -14.84
C LYS A 24 -17.33 1.12 -13.81
N ALA A 25 -17.86 0.20 -13.01
CA ALA A 25 -17.05 -0.54 -12.04
C ALA A 25 -16.03 -1.47 -12.74
N GLU A 26 -16.44 -2.12 -13.83
CA GLU A 26 -15.56 -2.95 -14.66
C GLU A 26 -14.50 -2.11 -15.38
N GLU A 27 -14.85 -0.95 -15.94
CA GLU A 27 -13.90 -0.01 -16.55
C GLU A 27 -12.86 0.48 -15.53
N ALA A 28 -13.30 0.80 -14.30
CA ALA A 28 -12.39 1.18 -13.21
C ALA A 28 -11.45 0.02 -12.80
N ARG A 29 -11.96 -1.21 -12.75
CA ARG A 29 -11.14 -2.42 -12.49
C ARG A 29 -10.10 -2.61 -13.59
N ASP A 30 -10.51 -2.50 -14.85
CA ASP A 30 -9.64 -2.70 -15.99
C ASP A 30 -8.55 -1.61 -16.05
N ALA A 31 -8.88 -0.36 -15.68
CA ALA A 31 -7.91 0.71 -15.51
C ALA A 31 -6.90 0.39 -14.39
N ALA A 32 -7.36 -0.05 -13.21
CA ALA A 32 -6.50 -0.45 -12.10
C ALA A 32 -5.56 -1.62 -12.48
N VAL A 33 -6.08 -2.63 -13.18
CA VAL A 33 -5.30 -3.76 -13.71
C VAL A 33 -4.20 -3.28 -14.67
N GLN A 34 -4.52 -2.36 -15.58
CA GLN A 34 -3.55 -1.79 -16.52
C GLN A 34 -2.45 -0.99 -15.79
N ILE A 35 -2.82 -0.17 -14.81
CA ILE A 35 -1.89 0.61 -13.97
C ILE A 35 -0.92 -0.31 -13.23
N LEU A 36 -1.43 -1.34 -12.55
CA LEU A 36 -0.62 -2.31 -11.80
C LEU A 36 0.32 -3.11 -12.73
N THR A 37 -0.19 -3.52 -13.89
CA THR A 37 0.61 -4.23 -14.90
C THR A 37 1.74 -3.36 -15.42
N ASP A 38 1.45 -2.10 -15.75
CA ASP A 38 2.43 -1.16 -16.28
C ASP A 38 3.50 -0.80 -15.23
N ALA A 39 3.13 -0.68 -13.95
CA ALA A 39 4.08 -0.52 -12.85
C ALA A 39 5.03 -1.72 -12.72
N LEU A 40 4.50 -2.94 -12.82
CA LEU A 40 5.28 -4.17 -12.83
C LEU A 40 6.24 -4.25 -14.04
N GLU A 41 5.77 -3.89 -15.24
CA GLU A 41 6.58 -3.87 -16.46
C GLU A 41 7.72 -2.83 -16.40
N LYS A 42 7.45 -1.67 -15.78
CA LYS A 42 8.43 -0.59 -15.62
C LYS A 42 9.40 -0.80 -14.46
N GLY A 43 9.18 -1.81 -13.62
CA GLY A 43 10.01 -2.07 -12.45
C GLY A 43 9.77 -1.08 -11.31
N LEU A 44 8.56 -0.51 -11.20
CA LEU A 44 8.20 0.48 -10.18
C LEU A 44 7.71 -0.22 -8.91
N TYR A 45 8.64 -0.95 -8.30
CA TYR A 45 8.52 -1.63 -7.01
C TYR A 45 9.91 -1.70 -6.38
N GLY A 46 9.98 -1.97 -5.09
CA GLY A 46 11.25 -2.15 -4.38
C GLY A 46 11.31 -3.45 -3.60
N ASP A 47 12.49 -3.70 -3.03
CA ASP A 47 12.64 -4.73 -2.02
C ASP A 47 11.97 -4.29 -0.71
N PRO A 48 11.56 -5.22 0.18
CA PRO A 48 11.15 -4.86 1.53
C PRO A 48 12.29 -4.13 2.22
N VAL A 49 12.25 -2.80 2.27
CA VAL A 49 13.32 -2.01 2.86
C VAL A 49 13.01 -1.82 4.34
N SER A 50 13.97 -2.21 5.18
CA SER A 50 14.05 -1.63 6.51
C SER A 50 14.72 -0.26 6.38
N PHE A 51 13.97 0.82 6.50
CA PHE A 51 14.56 2.15 6.43
C PHE A 51 15.35 2.40 7.71
N HIS A 52 16.67 2.47 7.59
CA HIS A 52 17.53 3.11 8.58
C HIS A 52 17.93 4.45 8.02
N TYR A 53 17.36 5.52 8.57
CA TYR A 53 17.66 6.87 8.15
C TYR A 53 18.70 7.47 9.10
N THR A 54 19.91 7.72 8.60
CA THR A 54 20.91 8.53 9.30
C THR A 54 21.21 9.73 8.42
N CYS A 55 20.62 10.89 8.72
CA CYS A 55 21.04 12.13 8.10
C CYS A 55 21.83 12.96 9.09
N SER A 56 22.97 13.44 8.64
CA SER A 56 23.82 14.37 9.39
C SER A 56 23.23 15.79 9.52
N LYS A 57 22.07 16.06 8.93
CA LYS A 57 21.36 17.34 8.99
C LYS A 57 19.85 17.08 9.08
N PRO A 58 19.10 17.85 9.90
CA PRO A 58 17.65 17.75 9.93
C PRO A 58 17.08 18.09 8.55
N ILE A 59 16.23 17.21 8.02
CA ILE A 59 15.34 17.53 6.89
C ILE A 59 14.02 17.96 7.49
N ASP A 60 13.46 19.08 7.01
CA ASP A 60 12.27 19.70 7.60
C ASP A 60 11.00 18.84 7.49
N SER A 61 10.89 17.99 6.46
CA SER A 61 9.96 16.83 6.38
C SER A 61 10.10 16.14 5.02
N TYR A 62 9.77 14.85 4.95
CA TYR A 62 9.64 14.12 3.68
C TYR A 62 8.28 13.41 3.62
N LYS A 63 7.60 13.51 2.48
CA LYS A 63 6.34 12.79 2.22
C LYS A 63 6.67 11.42 1.67
N PHE A 64 6.48 10.40 2.50
CA PHE A 64 6.64 9.00 2.13
C PHE A 64 5.26 8.36 2.08
N PHE A 65 4.94 7.74 0.94
CA PHE A 65 3.67 7.02 0.78
C PHE A 65 3.89 5.54 1.02
N CYS A 66 4.40 4.79 0.03
CA CYS A 66 4.89 3.44 0.23
C CYS A 66 5.80 2.98 -0.92
N ILE A 67 6.53 1.89 -0.70
CA ILE A 67 7.18 1.14 -1.79
C ILE A 67 6.55 -0.25 -1.81
N PRO A 68 5.64 -0.55 -2.75
CA PRO A 68 5.10 -1.90 -2.84
C PRO A 68 6.19 -2.85 -3.34
N THR A 69 6.18 -4.07 -2.82
CA THR A 69 7.08 -5.13 -3.31
C THR A 69 6.55 -5.72 -4.62
N GLN A 70 7.42 -6.32 -5.42
CA GLN A 70 7.01 -7.01 -6.65
C GLN A 70 5.97 -8.11 -6.36
N ALA A 71 6.19 -8.89 -5.30
CA ALA A 71 5.30 -9.97 -4.90
C ALA A 71 3.91 -9.42 -4.55
N PHE A 72 3.87 -8.36 -3.74
CA PHE A 72 2.62 -7.70 -3.36
C PHE A 72 1.85 -7.16 -4.58
N LEU A 73 2.52 -6.49 -5.52
CA LEU A 73 1.86 -6.00 -6.75
C LEU A 73 1.29 -7.13 -7.61
N ARG A 74 1.97 -8.29 -7.68
CA ARG A 74 1.45 -9.46 -8.40
C ARG A 74 0.23 -10.07 -7.73
N ASP A 75 0.26 -10.19 -6.41
CA ASP A 75 -0.87 -10.70 -5.63
C ASP A 75 -2.06 -9.74 -5.71
N LEU A 76 -1.81 -8.43 -5.69
CA LEU A 76 -2.83 -7.40 -5.86
C LEU A 76 -3.46 -7.46 -7.24
N LEU A 77 -2.66 -7.57 -8.30
CA LEU A 77 -3.14 -7.74 -9.67
C LEU A 77 -4.02 -8.99 -9.82
N HIS A 78 -3.58 -10.13 -9.26
CA HIS A 78 -4.34 -11.37 -9.29
C HIS A 78 -5.65 -11.28 -8.50
N THR A 79 -5.65 -10.57 -7.38
CA THR A 79 -6.83 -10.36 -6.54
C THR A 79 -7.82 -9.43 -7.22
N MET A 80 -7.35 -8.35 -7.84
CA MET A 80 -8.15 -7.38 -8.60
C MET A 80 -8.95 -8.05 -9.72
N GLN A 81 -8.41 -9.09 -10.35
CA GLN A 81 -9.10 -9.84 -11.41
C GLN A 81 -10.24 -10.75 -10.90
N LYS A 82 -10.30 -11.01 -9.60
CA LYS A 82 -11.25 -11.95 -8.97
C LYS A 82 -12.38 -11.28 -8.22
N VAL A 83 -12.26 -9.98 -7.92
CA VAL A 83 -13.28 -9.30 -7.12
C VAL A 83 -14.55 -9.07 -7.92
N ASP A 84 -15.68 -9.30 -7.25
CA ASP A 84 -17.00 -8.91 -7.70
C ASP A 84 -17.42 -7.58 -7.09
N PHE A 85 -18.44 -6.94 -7.68
CA PHE A 85 -18.96 -5.67 -7.21
C PHE A 85 -20.37 -5.78 -6.65
N LYS A 86 -20.61 -5.14 -5.50
CA LYS A 86 -21.94 -4.85 -4.99
C LYS A 86 -22.09 -3.36 -4.77
N GLU A 87 -23.32 -2.87 -4.83
CA GLU A 87 -23.64 -1.50 -4.46
C GLU A 87 -24.21 -1.46 -3.05
N ASP A 88 -23.77 -0.49 -2.25
CA ASP A 88 -24.35 -0.16 -0.95
C ASP A 88 -24.98 1.23 -0.99
N GLN A 89 -26.31 1.28 -0.96
CA GLN A 89 -27.10 2.51 -1.03
C GLN A 89 -27.45 3.07 0.36
N ASN A 90 -26.78 2.64 1.43
CA ASN A 90 -27.09 3.09 2.78
C ASN A 90 -26.78 4.60 2.94
N PRO A 91 -27.78 5.45 3.23
CA PRO A 91 -27.56 6.89 3.39
C PRO A 91 -26.65 7.23 4.58
N GLY A 92 -26.51 6.31 5.55
CA GLY A 92 -25.56 6.43 6.66
C GLY A 92 -24.09 6.35 6.23
N LYS A 93 -23.80 5.88 5.01
CA LYS A 93 -22.44 5.73 4.45
C LYS A 93 -22.06 6.85 3.48
N LYS A 94 -22.68 8.03 3.59
CA LYS A 94 -22.47 9.17 2.67
C LYS A 94 -21.02 9.69 2.55
N TYR A 95 -20.11 9.28 3.43
CA TYR A 95 -18.70 9.64 3.40
C TYR A 95 -17.77 8.52 2.95
N ILE A 96 -18.29 7.30 2.80
CA ILE A 96 -17.54 6.12 2.38
C ILE A 96 -17.58 6.07 0.86
N VAL A 97 -16.43 5.84 0.24
CA VAL A 97 -16.32 5.68 -1.22
C VAL A 97 -16.60 4.24 -1.60
N ALA A 98 -15.86 3.30 -1.01
CA ALA A 98 -16.08 1.88 -1.11
C ALA A 98 -15.65 1.21 0.21
N TYR A 99 -15.83 -0.10 0.31
CA TYR A 99 -15.26 -0.92 1.39
C TYR A 99 -15.23 -2.40 0.96
N VAL A 100 -14.42 -3.20 1.64
CA VAL A 100 -14.45 -4.68 1.54
C VAL A 100 -14.64 -5.33 2.91
N TYR A 101 -15.08 -6.59 2.90
CA TYR A 101 -14.89 -7.49 4.04
C TYR A 101 -13.76 -8.46 3.66
N THR A 102 -12.75 -8.61 4.51
CA THR A 102 -11.53 -9.39 4.22
C THR A 102 -11.79 -10.88 3.93
N ASN A 103 -12.96 -11.39 4.30
CA ASN A 103 -13.40 -12.77 4.03
C ASN A 103 -14.23 -12.92 2.75
N ALA A 104 -14.45 -11.85 1.98
CA ALA A 104 -15.24 -11.85 0.75
C ALA A 104 -14.46 -11.18 -0.39
N PHE A 105 -14.41 -11.84 -1.56
CA PHE A 105 -13.88 -11.23 -2.79
C PHE A 105 -14.93 -10.31 -3.43
N THR A 106 -15.48 -9.39 -2.63
CA THR A 106 -16.53 -8.47 -3.06
C THR A 106 -16.21 -7.06 -2.56
N VAL A 107 -16.12 -6.12 -3.50
CA VAL A 107 -15.99 -4.69 -3.21
C VAL A 107 -17.39 -4.08 -3.21
N TYR A 108 -17.72 -3.38 -2.13
CA TYR A 108 -18.99 -2.70 -1.94
C TYR A 108 -18.82 -1.22 -2.28
N LEU A 109 -19.39 -0.82 -3.40
CA LEU A 109 -19.29 0.53 -3.95
C LEU A 109 -20.42 1.40 -3.38
N CYS A 110 -20.06 2.53 -2.75
CA CYS A 110 -21.01 3.49 -2.21
C CYS A 110 -21.25 4.64 -3.19
N GLU A 111 -22.22 5.52 -2.87
CA GLU A 111 -22.65 6.62 -3.74
C GLU A 111 -21.50 7.52 -4.21
N LYS A 112 -20.49 7.76 -3.34
CA LYS A 112 -19.32 8.60 -3.66
C LYS A 112 -18.43 8.01 -4.76
N PHE A 113 -18.31 6.68 -4.84
CA PHE A 113 -17.51 6.03 -5.88
C PHE A 113 -17.99 6.41 -7.29
N TRP A 114 -19.30 6.50 -7.49
CA TRP A 114 -19.86 6.80 -8.81
C TRP A 114 -19.50 8.19 -9.33
N GLY A 115 -19.24 9.15 -8.43
CA GLY A 115 -18.83 10.51 -8.75
C GLY A 115 -17.31 10.73 -8.79
N ALA A 116 -16.50 9.72 -8.44
CA ALA A 116 -15.05 9.83 -8.45
C ALA A 116 -14.50 9.90 -9.90
N PRO A 117 -13.30 10.47 -10.14
CA PRO A 117 -12.67 10.48 -11.47
C PRO A 117 -12.43 9.09 -12.05
N ASP A 118 -12.57 8.94 -13.38
CA ASP A 118 -12.35 7.67 -14.09
C ASP A 118 -10.86 7.37 -14.38
N HIS A 119 -10.04 8.41 -14.47
CA HIS A 119 -8.60 8.30 -14.69
C HIS A 119 -7.83 8.40 -13.38
N LEU A 120 -6.63 7.83 -13.34
CA LEU A 120 -5.76 7.87 -12.16
C LEU A 120 -5.43 9.32 -11.80
N CYS A 121 -5.92 9.77 -10.66
CA CYS A 121 -5.65 11.03 -10.00
C CYS A 121 -6.16 10.93 -8.56
N PHE A 122 -5.95 11.95 -7.73
CA PHE A 122 -6.38 11.93 -6.33
C PHE A 122 -7.85 11.49 -6.13
N ASP A 123 -8.06 10.48 -5.28
CA ASP A 123 -9.34 9.84 -4.94
C ASP A 123 -10.13 9.34 -6.17
N SER A 124 -9.44 8.75 -7.14
CA SER A 124 -10.01 8.22 -8.38
C SER A 124 -10.64 6.85 -8.20
N LYS A 125 -11.56 6.45 -9.09
CA LYS A 125 -12.12 5.09 -9.10
C LYS A 125 -11.03 4.00 -9.14
N PRO A 126 -10.03 4.02 -10.06
CA PRO A 126 -8.97 3.03 -10.06
C PRO A 126 -8.10 3.06 -8.80
N GLY A 127 -7.79 4.24 -8.24
CA GLY A 127 -7.05 4.36 -6.98
C GLY A 127 -7.81 3.78 -5.79
N THR A 128 -9.11 4.08 -5.69
CA THR A 128 -9.99 3.47 -4.68
C THR A 128 -10.05 1.96 -4.84
N LEU A 129 -10.07 1.40 -6.06
CA LEU A 129 -10.03 -0.06 -6.21
C LEU A 129 -8.67 -0.65 -5.79
N ILE A 130 -7.56 0.03 -6.07
CA ILE A 130 -6.23 -0.37 -5.58
C ILE A 130 -6.22 -0.39 -4.04
N HIS A 131 -6.78 0.64 -3.41
CA HIS A 131 -6.96 0.73 -1.97
C HIS A 131 -7.76 -0.47 -1.43
N GLU A 132 -9.00 -0.64 -1.88
CA GLU A 132 -9.94 -1.61 -1.30
C GLU A 132 -9.51 -3.05 -1.51
N VAL A 133 -8.99 -3.37 -2.70
CA VAL A 133 -8.53 -4.72 -2.99
C VAL A 133 -7.26 -5.05 -2.19
N SER A 134 -6.45 -4.04 -1.83
CA SER A 134 -5.29 -4.26 -0.99
C SER A 134 -5.67 -4.77 0.41
N HIS A 135 -6.84 -4.42 0.94
CA HIS A 135 -7.31 -4.93 2.24
C HIS A 135 -7.51 -6.45 2.23
N LEU A 136 -7.83 -7.04 1.08
CA LEU A 136 -7.91 -8.49 0.92
C LEU A 136 -6.54 -9.18 1.05
N LEU A 137 -5.45 -8.40 0.97
CA LEU A 137 -4.07 -8.85 1.19
C LEU A 137 -3.53 -8.43 2.57
N GLY A 138 -4.39 -7.88 3.43
CA GLY A 138 -4.05 -7.53 4.80
C GLY A 138 -3.47 -6.13 4.99
N THR A 139 -3.70 -5.19 4.06
CA THR A 139 -3.49 -3.77 4.37
C THR A 139 -4.56 -3.29 5.37
N GLU A 140 -4.26 -2.25 6.13
CA GLU A 140 -5.20 -1.63 7.07
C GLU A 140 -5.33 -0.13 6.81
N ASP A 141 -6.42 0.46 7.30
CA ASP A 141 -6.70 1.90 7.27
C ASP A 141 -6.16 2.57 8.54
N PHE A 142 -4.84 2.75 8.61
CA PHE A 142 -4.23 3.42 9.76
C PHE A 142 -4.37 4.94 9.68
N MET A 143 -4.20 5.50 8.48
CA MET A 143 -4.24 6.94 8.24
C MET A 143 -4.79 7.26 6.85
N TYR A 144 -5.66 8.27 6.79
CA TYR A 144 -6.26 8.82 5.57
C TYR A 144 -5.52 10.07 5.04
N VAL A 145 -4.33 10.37 5.58
CA VAL A 145 -3.48 11.48 5.13
C VAL A 145 -2.12 10.94 4.70
N PRO A 146 -1.44 11.60 3.75
CA PRO A 146 -0.05 11.31 3.44
C PRO A 146 0.79 11.27 4.71
N MET A 147 1.62 10.24 4.88
CA MET A 147 2.50 10.19 6.05
C MET A 147 3.61 11.23 5.89
N GLU A 148 3.72 12.10 6.88
CA GLU A 148 4.93 12.89 7.11
C GLU A 148 5.82 12.05 8.03
N VAL A 149 6.95 11.59 7.51
CA VAL A 149 7.94 10.89 8.32
C VAL A 149 8.76 11.94 9.06
N GLU A 150 8.58 12.02 10.38
CA GLU A 150 9.49 12.72 11.27
C GLU A 150 10.70 11.81 11.57
N LEU A 151 11.90 12.34 11.31
CA LEU A 151 13.15 11.61 11.44
C LEU A 151 13.61 11.61 12.90
N TYR A 152 13.48 10.48 13.59
CA TYR A 152 14.09 10.29 14.91
C TYR A 152 15.45 9.60 14.74
N GLU A 153 16.52 10.25 15.19
CA GLU A 153 17.92 9.89 14.90
C GLU A 153 18.37 8.50 15.40
N ASP A 154 17.58 7.83 16.24
CA ASP A 154 17.99 6.57 16.89
C ASP A 154 17.10 5.36 16.54
N HIS A 155 16.04 5.54 15.75
CA HIS A 155 15.16 4.46 15.31
C HIS A 155 14.88 4.60 13.83
N GLY A 156 15.41 3.66 13.03
CA GLY A 156 15.08 3.58 11.61
C GLY A 156 13.56 3.58 11.42
N THR A 157 13.04 4.38 10.49
CA THR A 157 11.60 4.47 10.23
C THR A 157 11.12 3.24 9.48
N LEU A 158 11.04 2.12 10.19
CA LEU A 158 10.23 0.99 9.75
C LEU A 158 8.77 1.43 9.77
N MET A 159 8.06 1.22 8.66
CA MET A 159 6.60 1.23 8.68
C MET A 159 6.18 0.12 9.63
N GLY A 160 5.95 0.46 10.88
CA GLY A 160 5.76 -0.52 11.92
C GLY A 160 5.13 0.02 13.18
N ARG A 161 4.26 -0.79 13.77
CA ARG A 161 3.69 -0.53 15.07
C ARG A 161 4.73 -0.90 16.13
N SER A 162 5.28 0.10 16.81
CA SER A 162 6.04 -0.15 18.03
C SER A 162 5.06 -0.53 19.15
N GLN A 163 5.03 -1.80 19.53
CA GLN A 163 4.31 -2.25 20.73
C GLN A 163 5.28 -2.35 21.89
N SER A 164 4.97 -1.66 23.00
CA SER A 164 5.59 -1.94 24.28
C SER A 164 5.03 -3.26 24.82
N ILE A 165 5.85 -4.29 24.85
CA ILE A 165 5.53 -5.57 25.48
C ILE A 165 6.20 -5.56 26.85
N TRP A 166 5.42 -5.85 27.88
CA TRP A 166 5.95 -6.13 29.20
C TRP A 166 6.37 -7.60 29.21
N CYS A 167 7.66 -7.84 29.37
CA CYS A 167 8.18 -9.19 29.55
C CYS A 167 8.06 -9.61 31.02
N GLU A 168 8.18 -10.91 31.30
CA GLU A 168 8.06 -11.48 32.65
C GLU A 168 9.15 -10.99 33.63
N ASP A 169 10.17 -10.31 33.12
CA ASP A 169 11.28 -9.71 33.85
C ASP A 169 11.05 -8.25 34.26
N ASP A 170 9.83 -7.72 34.11
CA ASP A 170 9.47 -6.30 34.33
C ASP A 170 10.27 -5.32 33.44
N GLU A 171 11.01 -5.81 32.44
CA GLU A 171 11.67 -4.98 31.45
C GLU A 171 10.70 -4.65 30.30
N ARG A 172 10.73 -3.38 29.89
CA ARG A 172 9.93 -2.89 28.78
C ARG A 172 10.66 -3.19 27.47
N HIS A 173 10.20 -4.18 26.74
CA HIS A 173 10.70 -4.46 25.39
C HIS A 173 9.83 -3.79 24.34
N TYR A 174 10.47 -3.27 23.30
CA TYR A 174 9.78 -2.76 22.12
C TYR A 174 9.84 -3.84 21.03
N ARG A 175 8.67 -4.31 20.59
CA ARG A 175 8.55 -5.10 19.37
C ARG A 175 8.19 -4.13 18.24
N GLU A 176 9.07 -4.04 17.26
CA GLU A 176 8.82 -3.34 16.01
C GLU A 176 8.17 -4.33 15.04
N ASP A 177 6.84 -4.37 15.04
CA ASP A 177 6.12 -5.11 14.00
C ASP A 177 6.14 -4.24 12.75
N VAL A 178 6.91 -4.62 11.72
CA VAL A 178 6.86 -3.97 10.40
C VAL A 178 5.47 -4.21 9.83
N THR A 179 4.57 -3.26 10.00
CA THR A 179 3.16 -3.38 9.64
C THR A 179 2.99 -3.08 8.17
N GLN A 180 2.47 -4.09 7.49
CA GLN A 180 1.53 -4.03 6.36
C GLN A 180 1.21 -2.62 5.85
N ILE A 181 1.46 -2.44 4.55
CA ILE A 181 1.17 -1.25 3.75
C ILE A 181 -0.19 -0.66 4.16
N ASN A 182 -0.23 0.60 4.59
CA ASN A 182 -1.48 1.34 4.79
C ASN A 182 -2.20 1.46 3.42
N ALA A 183 -3.49 1.14 3.35
CA ALA A 183 -4.19 1.10 2.05
C ALA A 183 -4.18 2.46 1.33
N ASN A 184 -4.41 3.56 2.07
CA ASN A 184 -4.30 4.93 1.52
C ASN A 184 -2.88 5.27 1.05
N SER A 185 -1.85 4.76 1.73
CA SER A 185 -0.46 4.98 1.31
C SER A 185 -0.17 4.31 -0.03
N LEU A 186 -0.77 3.14 -0.30
CA LEU A 186 -0.67 2.49 -1.59
C LEU A 186 -1.40 3.27 -2.67
N GLU A 187 -2.64 3.67 -2.40
CA GLU A 187 -3.43 4.51 -3.31
C GLU A 187 -2.67 5.77 -3.72
N TYR A 188 -2.15 6.52 -2.75
CA TYR A 188 -1.43 7.77 -3.01
C TYR A 188 -0.08 7.56 -3.69
N GLU A 189 0.60 6.44 -3.47
CA GLU A 189 1.80 6.10 -4.24
C GLU A 189 1.46 6.06 -5.74
N PHE A 190 0.36 5.40 -6.11
CA PHE A 190 -0.08 5.37 -7.51
C PHE A 190 -0.62 6.72 -7.99
N GLU A 191 -1.49 7.38 -7.22
CA GLU A 191 -2.20 8.59 -7.66
C GLU A 191 -1.32 9.84 -7.71
N MET A 192 -0.31 9.93 -6.84
CA MET A 192 0.48 11.15 -6.64
C MET A 192 1.96 10.98 -7.01
N VAL A 193 2.57 9.82 -6.73
CA VAL A 193 4.02 9.62 -6.92
C VAL A 193 4.31 9.02 -8.30
N LEU A 194 3.70 7.87 -8.59
CA LEU A 194 3.93 7.14 -9.84
C LEU A 194 3.11 7.71 -11.01
N ASN A 195 2.17 8.61 -10.75
CA ASN A 195 1.31 9.18 -11.78
C ASN A 195 2.06 10.13 -12.73
N HIS A 196 1.48 10.36 -13.89
CA HIS A 196 1.96 11.36 -14.84
C HIS A 196 1.63 12.77 -14.34
N LYS A 197 2.61 13.68 -14.37
CA LYS A 197 2.41 15.12 -14.07
C LYS A 197 1.67 15.87 -15.18
N GLY A 198 1.68 15.34 -16.40
CA GLY A 198 0.98 15.89 -17.55
C GLY A 198 -0.32 15.16 -17.82
N GLY A 199 -1.31 15.84 -18.37
CA GLY A 199 -2.57 15.21 -18.80
C GLY A 199 -2.38 14.30 -20.02
N TYR A 200 -3.33 13.37 -20.22
CA TYR A 200 -3.42 12.55 -21.42
C TYR A 200 -4.19 13.28 -22.52
N MET A 201 -3.51 13.65 -23.60
CA MET A 201 -4.06 14.45 -24.69
C MET A 201 -3.57 13.91 -26.03
N GLU A 202 -4.46 13.83 -27.03
CA GLU A 202 -4.11 13.37 -28.39
C GLU A 202 -3.41 11.98 -28.40
N GLY A 203 -3.87 11.07 -27.52
CA GLY A 203 -3.35 9.70 -27.43
C GLY A 203 -2.01 9.55 -26.71
N ARG A 204 -1.57 10.55 -25.95
CA ARG A 204 -0.35 10.48 -25.15
C ARG A 204 -0.33 11.39 -23.94
N TYR A 205 0.47 11.05 -22.93
CA TYR A 205 0.78 11.91 -21.80
C TYR A 205 1.71 13.04 -22.20
N THR A 206 1.36 14.28 -21.84
CA THR A 206 2.15 15.47 -22.21
C THR A 206 3.50 15.56 -21.49
N CYS A 207 3.69 14.86 -20.37
CA CYS A 207 4.95 14.92 -19.62
C CYS A 207 6.06 14.03 -20.20
N CYS A 208 5.73 12.86 -20.74
CA CYS A 208 6.74 11.89 -21.18
C CYS A 208 6.45 11.24 -22.54
N GLY A 209 5.29 11.51 -23.15
CA GLY A 209 4.88 10.93 -24.44
C GLY A 209 4.37 9.50 -24.35
N GLU A 210 4.18 8.93 -23.15
CA GLU A 210 3.58 7.61 -22.95
C GLU A 210 2.20 7.54 -23.62
N THR A 211 1.93 6.45 -24.32
CA THR A 211 0.73 6.27 -25.15
C THR A 211 -0.32 5.38 -24.48
N LYS A 212 0.07 4.56 -23.51
CA LYS A 212 -0.87 3.80 -22.69
C LYS A 212 -1.65 4.73 -21.77
N GLU A 213 -2.97 4.80 -21.93
CA GLU A 213 -3.86 5.72 -21.19
C GLU A 213 -3.94 5.45 -19.69
N HIS A 214 -3.93 4.18 -19.28
CA HIS A 214 -3.93 3.78 -17.86
C HIS A 214 -2.53 3.28 -17.48
N SER A 215 -1.60 4.21 -17.30
CA SER A 215 -0.18 3.89 -17.06
C SER A 215 0.44 4.78 -16.00
N VAL A 216 1.61 4.36 -15.52
CA VAL A 216 2.43 5.10 -14.57
C VAL A 216 3.64 5.72 -15.27
N CYS A 217 4.15 6.81 -14.73
CA CYS A 217 5.21 7.58 -15.33
C CYS A 217 6.59 7.07 -14.88
N LYS A 218 7.31 6.39 -15.79
CA LYS A 218 8.67 5.90 -15.52
C LYS A 218 9.68 7.02 -15.16
N SER A 219 9.42 8.23 -15.64
CA SER A 219 10.27 9.39 -15.38
C SER A 219 10.02 10.03 -14.01
N GLN A 220 8.95 9.65 -13.30
CA GLN A 220 8.91 9.89 -11.87
C GLN A 220 9.92 8.94 -11.27
N SER A 221 10.98 9.49 -10.68
CA SER A 221 11.72 8.71 -9.69
C SER A 221 10.70 8.33 -8.62
N THR A 222 10.85 7.17 -8.00
CA THR A 222 10.04 6.84 -6.83
C THR A 222 10.29 7.81 -5.66
N GLY A 223 10.96 8.95 -5.86
CA GLY A 223 11.32 9.91 -4.82
C GLY A 223 12.27 9.35 -3.76
N HIS A 224 12.51 8.03 -3.75
CA HIS A 224 13.27 7.30 -2.76
C HIS A 224 14.78 7.39 -2.98
N GLU A 225 15.26 8.24 -3.89
CA GLU A 225 16.66 8.67 -3.92
C GLU A 225 16.93 9.61 -2.74
N VAL A 226 16.83 9.08 -1.53
CA VAL A 226 17.74 9.48 -0.46
C VAL A 226 19.10 8.97 -0.91
N GLU A 227 20.08 9.85 -1.02
CA GLU A 227 21.48 9.50 -1.28
C GLU A 227 21.91 8.51 -0.17
N MET A 228 21.78 7.21 -0.46
CA MET A 228 22.15 6.15 0.46
C MET A 228 23.67 6.15 0.57
N VAL A 229 24.20 6.90 1.54
CA VAL A 229 25.60 6.76 1.92
C VAL A 229 25.75 5.41 2.61
N PHE A 230 25.96 4.37 1.81
CA PHE A 230 26.45 3.09 2.30
C PHE A 230 27.87 3.29 2.85
N ASN A 231 27.99 3.65 4.13
CA ASN A 231 29.25 3.44 4.83
C ASN A 231 29.40 1.95 5.11
N HIS A 232 29.80 1.22 4.07
CA HIS A 232 30.05 -0.20 4.13
C HIS A 232 31.35 -0.46 4.92
N LYS A 233 31.21 -0.74 6.21
CA LYS A 233 32.14 -1.58 6.97
C LYS A 233 31.34 -2.62 7.75
N GLY A 234 30.94 -3.69 7.07
CA GLY A 234 30.34 -4.83 7.76
C GLY A 234 29.52 -5.72 6.84
N HIS A 235 30.18 -6.76 6.33
CA HIS A 235 29.65 -8.06 5.93
C HIS A 235 28.13 -8.27 5.89
N TYR A 236 27.64 -8.54 4.67
CA TYR A 236 26.39 -9.23 4.42
C TYR A 236 26.36 -10.57 5.16
N MET A 237 25.44 -10.77 6.11
CA MET A 237 25.03 -12.10 6.53
C MET A 237 23.60 -12.35 6.05
N SER A 238 23.52 -13.19 5.02
CA SER A 238 22.32 -13.96 4.71
C SER A 238 21.95 -14.80 5.94
N SER A 239 20.78 -14.58 6.53
CA SER A 239 20.23 -15.49 7.52
C SER A 239 18.98 -16.19 6.96
N ARG A 240 19.19 -17.45 6.60
CA ARG A 240 18.15 -18.48 6.52
C ARG A 240 17.50 -18.61 7.90
N TYR A 241 16.19 -18.79 7.93
CA TYR A 241 15.48 -19.23 9.12
C TYR A 241 15.96 -20.62 9.57
N ALA A 242 16.27 -20.77 10.86
CA ALA A 242 16.21 -22.03 11.58
C ALA A 242 15.78 -21.75 13.03
N CYS A 243 14.58 -22.20 13.37
CA CYS A 243 14.07 -22.23 14.74
C CYS A 243 14.64 -23.44 15.50
N CYS A 244 14.82 -23.23 16.80
CA CYS A 244 14.91 -24.19 17.91
C CYS A 244 16.21 -25.02 18.05
N GLY A 245 16.80 -24.93 19.25
CA GLY A 245 17.36 -26.09 19.92
C GLY A 245 18.80 -25.97 20.40
N GLU A 246 18.92 -25.65 21.69
CA GLU A 246 19.88 -26.24 22.64
C GLU A 246 21.34 -25.77 22.68
N THR A 247 21.71 -25.54 23.94
CA THR A 247 22.99 -25.25 24.60
C THR A 247 24.08 -26.29 24.36
N GLU A 248 25.35 -25.85 24.28
CA GLU A 248 26.55 -26.40 24.97
C GLU A 248 27.80 -25.63 24.47
N LYS A 249 28.44 -24.79 25.29
CA LYS A 249 29.58 -25.06 26.20
C LYS A 249 30.85 -25.67 25.57
N ASP A 250 31.90 -24.86 25.69
CA ASP A 250 33.28 -25.18 26.06
C ASP A 250 34.34 -25.62 25.02
N SER A 251 35.47 -24.92 25.17
CA SER A 251 36.87 -25.34 25.02
C SER A 251 37.51 -25.38 23.62
N PHE A 252 38.52 -24.52 23.40
CA PHE A 252 39.92 -24.90 23.59
C PHE A 252 40.86 -23.68 23.49
N CYS A 253 41.67 -23.47 24.54
CA CYS A 253 42.93 -22.74 24.45
C CYS A 253 44.03 -23.66 23.91
N SER A 254 44.89 -23.14 23.04
CA SER A 254 46.31 -23.51 23.05
C SER A 254 47.16 -22.36 22.52
N GLY A 255 47.78 -21.69 23.48
CA GLY A 255 48.92 -20.79 23.43
C GLY A 255 49.48 -20.76 24.85
#